data_AF-A0ABD3PJS0-F1
#
_entry.id   AF-A0ABD3PJS0-F1
#
_cell.length_a   1.000
_cell.length_b   1.000
_cell.length_c   1.000
_cell.angle_alpha   90.00
_cell.angle_beta   90.00
_cell.angle_gamma   90.00
#
_symmetry.space_group_name_H-M   'P 1'
#
loop_
_entity.id
_entity.type
_entity.pdbx_description
1 polymer ?
#
loop_
_entity_poly.entity_id
_entity_poly.type
_entity_poly.pdbx_seq_one_letter_code
_entity_poly.pdbx_strand_id
1 'polypeptide(L)'
;MTTSNAILSTALSIRGGATTSEEYIRSSIDFFNGLRVPAAVLGSIIMKEMYALQNSPPSAMRDWDIENRIDKSKGWRTLRYTYLLLMVLAFCLEANTIFVATQVLTSLATHTMVSTDATELPLELDTDKIGGLFTLGKRDGTQSMVDFLIKNFEFEYTTVRFHFVTGLMSFNIAQALRVRYALRKYSDLSISGMCCMLCVASGALTYTNANTITYGGYLNLMKRQLQLSFNFISRRIHSGPMSAVTAILALLSLYFAIKGYVSPAFSYFELELEEEKEQSNRLKWNRR
;
A
#
# COMPACT_ATOMS: atom_id res chain seq x y z
N MET A 1 -6.95 -27.16 22.47
CA MET A 1 -6.70 -25.76 22.02
C MET A 1 -5.61 -25.80 20.95
N THR A 2 -5.95 -26.09 19.69
CA THR A 2 -4.97 -26.34 18.61
C THR A 2 -5.55 -26.06 17.22
N THR A 3 -6.15 -24.88 17.01
CA THR A 3 -6.77 -24.54 15.70
C THR A 3 -6.28 -23.23 15.06
N SER A 4 -5.39 -22.46 15.70
CA SER A 4 -4.97 -21.15 15.15
C SER A 4 -3.69 -21.17 14.30
N ASN A 5 -2.89 -22.24 14.31
CA ASN A 5 -1.63 -22.29 13.55
C ASN A 5 -1.76 -22.92 12.14
N ALA A 6 -2.87 -23.61 11.86
CA ALA A 6 -3.06 -24.28 10.57
C ALA A 6 -3.33 -23.28 9.43
N ILE A 7 -4.12 -22.22 9.68
CA ILE A 7 -4.50 -21.27 8.62
C ILE A 7 -3.29 -20.42 8.18
N LEU A 8 -2.41 -20.04 9.10
CA LEU A 8 -1.20 -19.27 8.79
C LEU A 8 -0.08 -20.14 8.18
N SER A 9 0.04 -21.40 8.61
CA SER A 9 0.99 -22.35 8.04
C SER A 9 0.59 -22.80 6.64
N THR A 10 -0.71 -22.84 6.32
CA THR A 10 -1.19 -23.22 4.98
C THR A 10 -0.95 -22.11 3.96
N ALA A 11 -0.91 -20.84 4.39
CA ALA A 11 -0.54 -19.71 3.53
C ALA A 11 0.97 -19.62 3.22
N LEU A 12 1.83 -20.32 3.97
CA LEU A 12 3.30 -20.19 3.90
C LEU A 12 4.06 -21.51 3.68
N SER A 13 3.40 -22.67 3.76
CA SER A 13 4.00 -23.98 3.52
C SER A 13 3.85 -24.42 2.06
N ILE A 14 4.67 -23.86 1.17
CA ILE A 14 4.85 -24.34 -0.21
C ILE A 14 5.89 -25.47 -0.19
N ARG A 15 5.53 -26.61 0.39
CA ARG A 15 6.27 -27.87 0.23
C ARG A 15 5.27 -29.01 0.09
N GLY A 16 4.76 -29.14 -1.14
CA GLY A 16 3.95 -30.25 -1.58
C GLY A 16 3.92 -30.21 -3.11
N GLY A 17 4.50 -31.21 -3.75
CA GLY A 17 4.44 -31.36 -5.19
C GLY A 17 2.99 -31.64 -5.61
N ALA A 18 2.32 -30.61 -6.13
CA ALA A 18 0.98 -30.72 -6.68
C ALA A 18 1.05 -31.15 -8.15
N THR A 19 0.29 -32.18 -8.51
CA THR A 19 0.34 -32.85 -9.82
C THR A 19 -0.74 -32.38 -10.80
N THR A 20 -1.67 -31.49 -10.42
CA THR A 20 -2.74 -30.99 -11.30
C THR A 20 -2.65 -29.48 -11.52
N SER A 21 -3.09 -28.98 -12.69
CA SER A 21 -3.14 -27.52 -12.98
C SER A 21 -4.15 -26.80 -12.09
N GLU A 22 -5.23 -27.47 -11.70
CA GLU A 22 -6.27 -26.93 -10.82
C GLU A 22 -5.76 -26.61 -9.41
N GLU A 23 -4.87 -27.44 -8.84
CA GLU A 23 -4.30 -27.17 -7.51
C GLU A 23 -3.48 -25.87 -7.49
N TYR A 24 -2.71 -25.60 -8.55
CA TYR A 24 -1.96 -24.33 -8.65
C TYR A 24 -2.86 -23.13 -8.88
N ILE A 25 -3.92 -23.27 -9.68
CA ILE A 25 -4.91 -22.21 -9.89
C ILE A 25 -5.61 -21.89 -8.57
N ARG A 26 -6.07 -22.93 -7.84
CA ARG A 26 -6.73 -22.78 -6.55
C ARG A 26 -5.81 -22.15 -5.50
N SER A 27 -4.57 -22.62 -5.41
CA SER A 27 -3.57 -22.05 -4.50
C SER A 27 -3.21 -20.60 -4.86
N SER A 28 -3.21 -20.24 -6.14
CA SER A 28 -3.02 -18.85 -6.60
C SER A 28 -4.21 -17.98 -6.22
N ILE A 29 -5.43 -18.48 -6.37
CA ILE A 29 -6.66 -17.80 -5.93
C ILE A 29 -6.62 -17.55 -4.43
N ASP A 30 -6.23 -18.54 -3.63
CA ASP A 30 -6.11 -18.44 -2.18
C ASP A 30 -5.05 -17.41 -1.78
N PHE A 31 -3.91 -17.36 -2.48
CA PHE A 31 -2.88 -16.33 -2.27
C PHE A 31 -3.41 -14.91 -2.50
N PHE A 32 -4.03 -14.65 -3.66
CA PHE A 32 -4.53 -13.31 -3.98
C PHE A 32 -5.69 -12.89 -3.06
N ASN A 33 -6.57 -13.83 -2.67
CA ASN A 33 -7.60 -13.57 -1.67
C ASN A 33 -7.02 -13.30 -0.28
N GLY A 34 -5.97 -14.03 0.10
CA GLY A 34 -5.26 -13.89 1.37
C GLY A 34 -4.61 -12.52 1.56
N LEU A 35 -4.26 -11.82 0.47
CA LEU A 35 -3.73 -10.45 0.51
C LEU A 35 -4.81 -9.38 0.30
N ARG A 36 -5.80 -9.65 -0.56
CA ARG A 36 -6.88 -8.71 -0.88
C ARG A 36 -7.72 -8.34 0.34
N VAL A 37 -8.07 -9.31 1.17
CA VAL A 37 -8.94 -9.06 2.35
C VAL A 37 -8.23 -8.21 3.40
N PRO A 38 -7.00 -8.54 3.85
CA PRO A 38 -6.24 -7.66 4.74
C PRO A 38 -5.99 -6.27 4.16
N ALA A 39 -5.71 -6.16 2.85
CA ALA A 39 -5.54 -4.87 2.17
C ALA A 39 -6.80 -4.00 2.27
N ALA A 40 -7.99 -4.59 2.09
CA ALA A 40 -9.26 -3.88 2.23
C ALA A 40 -9.50 -3.41 3.68
N VAL A 41 -9.20 -4.27 4.66
CA VAL A 41 -9.30 -3.90 6.08
C VAL A 41 -8.36 -2.74 6.39
N LEU A 42 -7.09 -2.84 5.98
CA LEU A 42 -6.09 -1.79 6.18
C LEU A 42 -6.51 -0.48 5.48
N GLY A 43 -6.98 -0.55 4.24
CA GLY A 43 -7.52 0.60 3.50
C GLY A 43 -8.67 1.30 4.24
N SER A 44 -9.58 0.53 4.86
CA SER A 44 -10.70 1.09 5.64
C SER A 44 -10.23 1.82 6.91
N ILE A 45 -9.22 1.27 7.59
CA ILE A 45 -8.60 1.88 8.77
C ILE A 45 -7.88 3.17 8.36
N ILE A 46 -7.11 3.13 7.28
CA ILE A 46 -6.40 4.30 6.75
C ILE A 46 -7.40 5.42 6.45
N MET A 47 -8.49 5.11 5.75
CA MET A 47 -9.52 6.08 5.40
C MET A 47 -10.14 6.72 6.65
N LYS A 48 -10.49 5.92 7.67
CA LYS A 48 -10.99 6.44 8.96
C LYS A 48 -9.99 7.36 9.65
N GLU A 49 -8.72 7.00 9.64
CA GLU A 49 -7.66 7.73 10.35
C GLU A 49 -7.16 8.98 9.61
N MET A 50 -7.36 9.05 8.30
CA MET A 50 -7.11 10.27 7.52
C MET A 50 -8.02 11.43 7.97
N TYR A 51 -9.28 11.13 8.32
CA TYR A 51 -10.22 12.14 8.83
C TYR A 51 -9.96 12.52 10.29
N ALA A 52 -9.41 11.62 11.10
CA ALA A 52 -9.16 11.89 12.51
C ALA A 52 -8.18 13.06 12.75
N LEU A 53 -7.21 13.26 11.84
CA LEU A 53 -6.23 14.35 11.91
C LEU A 53 -6.64 15.62 11.16
N GLN A 54 -7.84 15.65 10.56
CA GLN A 54 -8.47 16.89 10.09
C GLN A 54 -9.14 17.64 11.25
N ASN A 55 -9.55 16.94 12.31
CA ASN A 55 -10.16 17.57 13.47
C ASN A 55 -9.16 18.48 14.20
N SER A 56 -9.65 19.63 14.67
CA SER A 56 -8.88 20.53 15.52
C SER A 56 -8.50 19.83 16.83
N PRO A 57 -7.28 20.07 17.34
CA PRO A 57 -6.87 19.51 18.62
C PRO A 57 -7.82 20.00 19.74
N PRO A 58 -8.01 19.22 20.82
CA PRO A 58 -8.78 19.66 21.98
C PRO A 58 -8.30 21.02 22.48
N SER A 59 -9.21 21.87 22.96
CA SER A 59 -8.92 23.25 23.41
C SER A 59 -7.72 23.33 24.35
N ALA A 60 -7.67 22.45 25.36
CA ALA A 60 -6.56 22.38 26.32
C ALA A 60 -5.19 22.09 25.68
N MET A 61 -5.17 21.38 24.56
CA MET A 61 -3.93 21.09 23.81
C MET A 61 -3.55 22.27 22.90
N ARG A 62 -4.55 22.97 22.34
CA ARG A 62 -4.37 24.18 21.53
C ARG A 62 -3.78 25.32 22.36
N ASP A 63 -4.28 25.54 23.58
CA ASP A 63 -3.75 26.57 24.49
C ASP A 63 -2.26 26.33 24.82
N TRP A 64 -1.91 25.07 25.07
CA TRP A 64 -0.52 24.67 25.33
C TRP A 64 0.37 24.84 24.09
N ASP A 65 -0.12 24.54 22.88
CA ASP A 65 0.65 24.74 21.65
C ASP A 65 0.92 26.22 21.37
N ILE A 66 -0.04 27.11 21.65
CA ILE A 66 0.11 28.57 21.51
C ILE A 66 1.19 29.06 22.47
N GLU A 67 1.12 28.64 23.74
CA GLU A 67 2.09 28.99 24.79
C GLU A 67 3.51 28.55 24.40
N ASN A 68 3.65 27.33 23.85
CA ASN A 68 4.93 26.74 23.47
C ASN A 68 5.35 27.04 22.02
N ARG A 69 4.61 27.89 21.30
CA ARG A 69 4.84 28.27 19.88
C ARG A 69 4.92 27.08 18.92
N ILE A 70 4.27 25.97 19.25
CA ILE A 70 4.27 24.74 18.45
C ILE A 70 3.45 24.93 17.18
N ASP A 71 2.38 25.73 17.23
CA ASP A 71 1.55 26.06 16.07
C ASP A 71 2.33 26.74 14.94
N LYS A 72 3.37 27.49 15.31
CA LYS A 72 4.26 28.22 14.39
C LYS A 72 5.50 27.40 14.00
N SER A 73 5.73 26.25 14.63
CA SER A 73 6.90 25.43 14.36
C SER A 73 6.80 24.74 13.01
N LYS A 74 7.79 25.02 12.14
CA LYS A 74 7.93 24.36 10.85
C LYS A 74 8.05 22.84 10.99
N GLY A 75 8.73 22.34 12.03
CA GLY A 75 8.96 20.91 12.23
C GLY A 75 7.67 20.12 12.51
N TRP A 76 6.79 20.65 13.38
CA TRP A 76 5.51 20.00 13.69
C TRP A 76 4.53 20.04 12.51
N ARG A 77 4.58 21.13 11.72
CA ARG A 77 3.84 21.25 10.46
C ARG A 77 4.29 20.21 9.43
N THR A 78 5.60 20.08 9.21
CA THR A 78 6.17 19.07 8.31
C THR A 78 5.78 17.67 8.77
N LEU A 79 5.83 17.37 10.07
CA LEU A 79 5.45 16.07 10.60
C LEU A 79 3.98 15.72 10.28
N ARG A 80 3.06 16.66 10.44
CA ARG A 80 1.63 16.47 10.08
C ARG A 80 1.45 16.21 8.58
N TYR A 81 2.16 16.93 7.72
CA TYR A 81 2.13 16.67 6.28
C TYR A 81 2.70 15.31 5.92
N THR A 82 3.84 14.92 6.49
CA THR A 82 4.46 13.62 6.26
C THR A 82 3.52 12.50 6.69
N TYR A 83 2.83 12.64 7.83
CA TYR A 83 1.77 11.72 8.24
C TYR A 83 0.68 11.59 7.16
N LEU A 84 0.09 12.70 6.72
CA LEU A 84 -1.00 12.68 5.74
C LEU A 84 -0.55 12.07 4.40
N LEU A 85 0.65 12.43 3.94
CA LEU A 85 1.24 11.89 2.73
C LEU A 85 1.45 10.38 2.83
N LEU A 86 1.97 9.88 3.95
CA LEU A 86 2.17 8.45 4.18
C LEU A 86 0.84 7.69 4.24
N MET A 87 -0.20 8.28 4.82
CA MET A 87 -1.54 7.68 4.86
C MET A 87 -2.18 7.60 3.46
N VAL A 88 -2.10 8.69 2.67
CA VAL A 88 -2.57 8.69 1.28
C VAL A 88 -1.80 7.66 0.45
N LEU A 89 -0.48 7.62 0.61
CA LEU A 89 0.37 6.65 -0.09
C LEU A 89 -0.02 5.21 0.27
N ALA A 90 -0.19 4.92 1.57
CA ALA A 90 -0.62 3.62 2.04
C ALA A 90 -1.97 3.24 1.43
N PHE A 91 -2.95 4.14 1.44
CA PHE A 91 -4.27 3.91 0.81
C PHE A 91 -4.14 3.58 -0.68
N CYS A 92 -3.36 4.35 -1.44
CA CYS A 92 -3.16 4.11 -2.87
C CYS A 92 -2.49 2.75 -3.14
N LEU A 93 -1.54 2.34 -2.30
CA LEU A 93 -0.89 1.03 -2.43
C LEU A 93 -1.86 -0.12 -2.14
N GLU A 94 -2.69 -0.01 -1.09
CA GLU A 94 -3.71 -1.01 -0.77
C GLU A 94 -4.80 -1.08 -1.86
N ALA A 95 -5.25 0.07 -2.36
CA ALA A 95 -6.22 0.11 -3.47
C ALA A 95 -5.67 -0.57 -4.74
N ASN A 96 -4.40 -0.33 -5.07
CA ASN A 96 -3.74 -1.00 -6.19
C ASN A 96 -3.58 -2.51 -5.94
N THR A 97 -3.28 -2.92 -4.70
CA THR A 97 -3.21 -4.34 -4.31
C THR A 97 -4.53 -5.04 -4.57
N ILE A 98 -5.65 -4.44 -4.14
CA ILE A 98 -7.00 -4.96 -4.36
C ILE A 98 -7.33 -5.03 -5.86
N PHE A 99 -7.03 -3.97 -6.60
CA PHE A 99 -7.30 -3.90 -8.03
C PHE A 99 -6.56 -4.99 -8.80
N VAL A 100 -5.23 -5.08 -8.66
CA VAL A 100 -4.39 -6.06 -9.37
C VAL A 100 -4.77 -7.48 -8.98
N ALA A 101 -4.97 -7.76 -7.68
CA ALA A 101 -5.43 -9.07 -7.23
C ALA A 101 -6.78 -9.45 -7.84
N THR A 102 -7.71 -8.51 -7.96
CA THR A 102 -9.04 -8.76 -8.55
C THR A 102 -8.94 -9.04 -10.05
N GLN A 103 -8.08 -8.34 -10.78
CA GLN A 103 -7.84 -8.60 -12.20
C GLN A 103 -7.29 -10.02 -12.44
N VAL A 104 -6.30 -10.44 -11.65
CA VAL A 104 -5.75 -11.80 -11.74
C VAL A 104 -6.78 -12.87 -11.35
N LEU A 105 -7.57 -12.62 -10.31
CA LEU A 105 -8.64 -13.55 -9.93
C LEU A 105 -9.67 -13.70 -11.04
N THR A 106 -10.01 -12.62 -11.73
CA THR A 106 -10.97 -12.64 -12.84
C THR A 106 -10.40 -13.41 -14.02
N SER A 107 -9.13 -13.19 -14.38
CA SER A 107 -8.50 -13.92 -15.47
C SER A 107 -8.37 -15.42 -15.16
N LEU A 108 -7.94 -15.78 -13.95
CA LEU A 108 -7.88 -17.17 -13.50
C LEU A 108 -9.26 -17.84 -13.54
N ALA A 109 -10.32 -17.15 -13.07
CA ALA A 109 -11.68 -17.66 -13.08
C ALA A 109 -12.19 -17.93 -14.52
N THR A 110 -11.93 -16.99 -15.45
CA THR A 110 -12.29 -17.18 -16.86
C THR A 110 -11.55 -18.34 -17.52
N HIS A 111 -10.30 -18.61 -17.17
CA HIS A 111 -9.54 -19.75 -17.70
C HIS A 111 -10.04 -21.10 -17.18
N THR A 112 -10.50 -21.18 -15.92
CA THR A 112 -11.14 -22.39 -15.39
C THR A 112 -12.47 -22.68 -16.08
N MET A 113 -13.29 -21.67 -16.38
CA MET A 113 -14.60 -21.87 -17.02
C MET A 113 -14.51 -22.41 -18.45
N VAL A 114 -13.50 -21.98 -19.22
CA VAL A 114 -13.30 -22.47 -20.61
C VAL A 114 -12.80 -23.93 -20.64
N SER A 115 -12.14 -24.38 -19.57
CA SER A 115 -11.56 -25.73 -19.51
C SER A 115 -12.61 -26.81 -19.22
N THR A 116 -13.76 -26.44 -18.65
CA THR A 116 -14.83 -27.38 -18.29
C THR A 116 -15.79 -27.69 -19.45
N ASP A 117 -15.82 -26.85 -20.49
CA ASP A 117 -16.72 -27.02 -21.66
C ASP A 117 -16.02 -27.59 -22.91
N ALA A 118 -14.70 -27.76 -22.89
CA ALA A 118 -13.93 -28.27 -24.03
C ALA A 118 -13.97 -29.80 -24.13
N THR A 119 -15.13 -30.34 -24.48
CA THR A 119 -15.22 -31.69 -25.06
C THR A 119 -14.73 -31.59 -26.51
N GLU A 120 -13.53 -32.11 -26.75
CA GLU A 120 -12.95 -32.51 -28.04
C GLU A 120 -13.05 -31.56 -29.25
N LEU A 121 -11.91 -30.95 -29.64
CA LEU A 121 -11.51 -30.75 -31.04
C LEU A 121 -10.01 -30.35 -31.09
N PRO A 122 -9.14 -31.02 -31.87
CA PRO A 122 -7.74 -30.65 -31.99
C PRO A 122 -7.60 -29.56 -33.05
N LEU A 123 -7.49 -28.31 -32.61
CA LEU A 123 -7.04 -27.21 -33.45
C LEU A 123 -5.61 -26.84 -33.05
N GLU A 124 -4.66 -27.39 -33.79
CA GLU A 124 -3.33 -26.80 -33.94
C GLU A 124 -3.51 -25.39 -34.49
N LEU A 125 -3.52 -24.40 -33.61
CA LEU A 125 -3.45 -23.00 -33.99
C LEU A 125 -2.11 -22.44 -33.53
N ASP A 126 -1.31 -22.09 -34.54
CA ASP A 126 0.03 -21.53 -34.50
C ASP A 126 0.10 -20.30 -33.57
N THR A 127 0.56 -20.50 -32.33
CA THR A 127 0.56 -19.50 -31.23
C THR A 127 1.76 -18.54 -31.25
N ASP A 128 2.39 -18.30 -32.39
CA ASP A 128 3.66 -17.53 -32.42
C ASP A 128 3.53 -16.03 -32.72
N LYS A 129 2.33 -15.44 -32.88
CA LYS A 129 2.23 -14.03 -33.34
C LYS A 129 1.23 -13.09 -32.67
N ILE A 130 0.68 -13.39 -31.50
CA ILE A 130 -0.18 -12.41 -30.78
C ILE A 130 0.33 -12.20 -29.35
N GLY A 131 1.13 -11.15 -29.18
CA GLY A 131 1.59 -10.63 -27.89
C GLY A 131 0.46 -10.00 -27.07
N GLY A 132 -0.47 -10.84 -26.58
CA GLY A 132 -1.49 -10.48 -25.61
C GLY A 132 -0.98 -10.59 -24.18
N LEU A 133 -1.56 -9.79 -23.29
CA LEU A 133 -1.26 -9.66 -21.84
C LEU A 133 -1.33 -10.99 -21.04
N PHE A 134 -1.85 -12.06 -21.63
CA PHE A 134 -2.08 -13.34 -20.94
C PHE A 134 -1.83 -14.50 -21.92
N THR A 135 -0.66 -15.14 -21.81
CA THR A 135 -0.40 -16.42 -22.46
C THR A 135 0.13 -17.40 -21.41
N LEU A 136 -0.69 -18.37 -21.03
CA LEU A 136 -0.29 -19.45 -20.13
C LEU A 136 0.57 -20.44 -20.93
N GLY A 137 1.88 -20.41 -20.76
CA GLY A 137 2.81 -21.24 -21.55
C GLY A 137 2.71 -22.73 -21.20
N LYS A 138 3.02 -23.61 -22.19
CA LYS A 138 3.14 -25.06 -21.98
C LYS A 138 4.22 -25.41 -20.94
N ARG A 139 4.00 -26.55 -20.27
CA ARG A 139 4.54 -26.95 -18.96
C ARG A 139 5.79 -27.83 -19.11
N ASP A 140 6.82 -27.55 -18.31
CA ASP A 140 7.95 -28.45 -18.03
C ASP A 140 8.10 -28.58 -16.50
N GLY A 141 7.99 -29.81 -16.00
CA GLY A 141 8.45 -30.23 -14.66
C GLY A 141 7.74 -29.65 -13.43
N THR A 142 7.98 -30.30 -12.28
CA THR A 142 7.48 -29.95 -10.92
C THR A 142 7.83 -28.51 -10.53
N GLN A 143 6.95 -27.56 -10.83
CA GLN A 143 7.09 -26.13 -10.48
C GLN A 143 6.36 -25.83 -9.16
N SER A 144 6.97 -25.10 -8.23
CA SER A 144 6.26 -24.63 -7.05
C SER A 144 5.16 -23.61 -7.43
N MET A 145 4.15 -23.39 -6.58
CA MET A 145 3.11 -22.36 -6.85
C MET A 145 3.72 -20.98 -7.12
N VAL A 146 4.78 -20.66 -6.39
CA VAL A 146 5.54 -19.43 -6.59
C VAL A 146 6.20 -19.41 -7.98
N ASP A 147 6.77 -20.52 -8.44
CA ASP A 147 7.37 -20.59 -9.78
C ASP A 147 6.29 -20.47 -10.88
N PHE A 148 5.10 -21.03 -10.66
CA PHE A 148 3.96 -20.86 -11.55
C PHE A 148 3.52 -19.40 -11.64
N LEU A 149 3.41 -18.70 -10.50
CA LEU A 149 3.08 -17.28 -10.45
C LEU A 149 4.18 -16.42 -11.08
N ILE A 150 5.45 -16.72 -10.82
CA ILE A 150 6.57 -16.00 -11.45
C ILE A 150 6.60 -16.25 -12.96
N LYS A 151 6.28 -17.46 -13.42
CA LYS A 151 6.32 -17.78 -14.86
C LYS A 151 5.18 -17.11 -15.64
N ASN A 152 3.99 -17.01 -15.06
CA ASN A 152 2.79 -16.57 -15.78
C ASN A 152 2.23 -15.19 -15.35
N PHE A 153 2.52 -14.76 -14.12
CA PHE A 153 1.95 -13.55 -13.49
C PHE A 153 3.01 -12.79 -12.66
N GLU A 154 4.26 -12.74 -13.15
CA GLU A 154 5.39 -12.21 -12.37
C GLU A 154 5.13 -10.78 -11.88
N PHE A 155 4.60 -9.95 -12.78
CA PHE A 155 4.34 -8.54 -12.52
C PHE A 155 3.27 -8.40 -11.44
N GLU A 156 2.15 -9.11 -11.56
CA GLU A 156 1.03 -9.01 -10.65
C GLU A 156 1.39 -9.58 -9.27
N TYR A 157 2.07 -10.72 -9.23
CA TYR A 157 2.59 -11.32 -8.00
C TYR A 157 3.53 -10.35 -7.26
N THR A 158 4.52 -9.81 -7.97
CA THR A 158 5.50 -8.88 -7.39
C THR A 158 4.82 -7.59 -6.95
N THR A 159 3.88 -7.07 -7.74
CA THR A 159 3.14 -5.84 -7.46
C THR A 159 2.29 -5.97 -6.21
N VAL A 160 1.45 -7.01 -6.12
CA VAL A 160 0.54 -7.22 -4.96
C VAL A 160 1.35 -7.39 -3.68
N ARG A 161 2.41 -8.20 -3.72
CA ARG A 161 3.26 -8.44 -2.54
C ARG A 161 4.02 -7.18 -2.12
N PHE A 162 4.62 -6.46 -3.08
CA PHE A 162 5.36 -5.24 -2.80
C PHE A 162 4.45 -4.13 -2.28
N HIS A 163 3.32 -3.88 -2.95
CA HIS A 163 2.38 -2.82 -2.56
C HIS A 163 1.80 -3.07 -1.18
N PHE A 164 1.37 -4.30 -0.86
CA PHE A 164 0.84 -4.65 0.46
C PHE A 164 1.87 -4.41 1.58
N VAL A 165 3.11 -4.91 1.41
CA VAL A 165 4.16 -4.74 2.43
C VAL A 165 4.54 -3.25 2.58
N THR A 166 4.65 -2.53 1.46
CA THR A 166 4.98 -1.09 1.47
C THR A 166 3.86 -0.25 2.07
N GLY A 167 2.60 -0.60 1.81
CA GLY A 167 1.42 0.06 2.36
C GLY A 167 1.33 -0.15 3.87
N LEU A 168 1.50 -1.38 4.34
CA LEU A 168 1.57 -1.71 5.77
C LEU A 168 2.72 -0.98 6.47
N MET A 169 3.89 -0.88 5.85
CA MET A 169 5.02 -0.13 6.41
C MET A 169 4.76 1.37 6.46
N SER A 170 4.21 1.94 5.39
CA SER A 170 3.85 3.36 5.33
C SER A 170 2.83 3.71 6.40
N PHE A 171 1.84 2.83 6.62
CA PHE A 171 0.86 2.96 7.70
C PHE A 171 1.51 2.92 9.08
N ASN A 172 2.39 1.94 9.38
CA ASN A 172 3.05 1.86 10.68
C ASN A 172 3.93 3.08 10.98
N ILE A 173 4.67 3.57 9.97
CA ILE A 173 5.47 4.80 10.10
C ILE A 173 4.55 6.00 10.35
N ALA A 174 3.43 6.10 9.63
CA ALA A 174 2.44 7.15 9.88
C ALA A 174 1.90 7.09 11.31
N GLN A 175 1.54 5.91 11.83
CA GLN A 175 1.08 5.79 13.21
C GLN A 175 2.18 6.17 14.22
N ALA A 176 3.44 5.85 13.96
CA ALA A 176 4.55 6.28 14.81
C ALA A 176 4.68 7.82 14.85
N LEU A 177 4.54 8.50 13.69
CA LEU A 177 4.52 9.96 13.61
C LEU A 177 3.31 10.54 14.34
N ARG A 178 2.14 9.91 14.22
CA ARG A 178 0.92 10.33 14.93
C ARG A 178 1.09 10.25 16.44
N VAL A 179 1.67 9.18 16.97
CA VAL A 179 1.95 9.03 18.41
C VAL A 179 2.85 10.17 18.88
N ARG A 180 3.89 10.49 18.10
CA ARG A 180 4.77 11.62 18.38
C ARG A 180 4.03 12.96 18.40
N TYR A 181 3.10 13.18 17.45
CA TYR A 181 2.30 14.40 17.39
C TYR A 181 1.27 14.49 18.53
N ALA A 182 0.58 13.40 18.83
CA ALA A 182 -0.46 13.35 19.87
C ALA A 182 0.12 13.55 21.27
N LEU A 183 1.29 12.96 21.54
CA LEU A 183 1.96 13.03 22.84
C LEU A 183 3.00 14.15 22.91
N ARG A 184 2.97 15.14 22.01
CA ARG A 184 3.97 16.23 21.93
C ARG A 184 4.22 16.99 23.24
N LYS A 185 3.24 17.02 24.16
CA LYS A 185 3.36 17.58 25.51
C LYS A 185 4.30 16.76 26.43
N TYR A 186 4.40 15.45 26.20
CA TYR A 186 5.21 14.51 26.97
C TYR A 186 6.34 13.98 26.07
N SER A 187 7.43 14.75 25.93
CA SER A 187 8.52 14.46 24.97
C SER A 187 9.04 13.03 25.07
N ASP A 188 9.36 12.59 26.28
CA ASP A 188 10.03 11.30 26.51
C ASP A 188 9.09 10.13 26.22
N LEU A 189 7.82 10.28 26.61
CA LEU A 189 6.77 9.31 26.32
C LEU A 189 6.48 9.25 24.80
N SER A 190 6.49 10.40 24.13
CA SER A 190 6.26 10.48 22.68
C SER A 190 7.37 9.79 21.88
N ILE A 191 8.62 9.95 22.30
CA ILE A 191 9.78 9.31 21.67
C ILE A 191 9.74 7.81 21.94
N SER A 192 9.49 7.39 23.19
CA SER A 192 9.35 5.98 23.55
C SER A 192 8.25 5.29 22.75
N GLY A 193 7.05 5.90 22.66
CA GLY A 193 5.94 5.37 21.87
C GLY A 193 6.24 5.27 20.38
N MET A 194 6.90 6.29 19.81
CA MET A 194 7.36 6.26 18.40
C MET A 194 8.37 5.13 18.17
N CYS A 195 9.38 4.99 19.04
CA CYS A 195 10.39 3.94 18.94
C CYS A 195 9.79 2.54 19.07
N CYS A 196 8.79 2.35 19.95
CA CYS A 196 8.07 1.09 20.09
C CYS A 196 7.35 0.71 18.77
N MET A 197 6.63 1.66 18.15
CA MET A 197 5.96 1.44 16.87
C MET A 197 6.94 1.15 15.73
N LEU A 198 8.06 1.87 15.69
CA LEU A 198 9.12 1.63 14.70
C LEU A 198 9.80 0.27 14.90
N CYS A 199 9.97 -0.18 16.15
CA CYS A 199 10.48 -1.51 16.46
C CYS A 199 9.56 -2.61 15.91
N VAL A 200 8.24 -2.46 16.07
CA VAL A 200 7.26 -3.39 15.46
C VAL A 200 7.35 -3.37 13.93
N ALA A 201 7.47 -2.20 13.31
CA ALA A 201 7.64 -2.08 11.85
C ALA A 201 8.93 -2.75 11.36
N SER A 202 10.05 -2.50 12.03
CA SER A 202 11.34 -3.14 11.73
C SER A 202 11.28 -4.65 11.95
N GLY A 203 10.63 -5.12 13.02
CA GLY A 203 10.42 -6.54 13.29
C GLY A 203 9.58 -7.21 12.20
N ALA A 204 8.52 -6.57 11.74
CA ALA A 204 7.70 -7.05 10.63
C ALA A 204 8.51 -7.13 9.31
N LEU A 205 9.37 -6.15 9.03
CA LEU A 205 10.28 -6.19 7.87
C LEU A 205 11.31 -7.30 7.99
N THR A 206 11.93 -7.48 9.16
CA THR A 206 12.90 -8.55 9.40
C THR A 206 12.25 -9.92 9.25
N TYR A 207 11.06 -10.10 9.83
CA TYR A 207 10.28 -11.34 9.67
C TYR A 207 9.91 -11.58 8.20
N THR A 208 9.48 -10.53 7.50
CA THR A 208 9.16 -10.62 6.07
C THR A 208 10.40 -10.99 5.28
N ASN A 209 11.55 -10.37 5.53
CA ASN A 209 12.80 -10.70 4.85
C ASN A 209 13.26 -12.14 5.13
N ALA A 210 13.11 -12.62 6.36
CA ALA A 210 13.49 -13.99 6.73
C ALA A 210 12.61 -15.06 6.06
N ASN A 211 11.32 -14.77 5.88
CA ASN A 211 10.35 -15.73 5.35
C ASN A 211 9.99 -15.52 3.86
N THR A 212 10.40 -14.40 3.26
CA THR A 212 10.17 -14.09 1.84
C THR A 212 11.33 -14.61 1.02
N ILE A 213 11.29 -15.91 0.72
CA ILE A 213 12.31 -16.62 -0.07
C ILE A 213 12.36 -16.10 -1.52
N THR A 214 11.28 -15.51 -2.04
CA THR A 214 11.25 -14.95 -3.39
C THR A 214 12.04 -13.64 -3.47
N TYR A 215 13.10 -13.66 -4.28
CA TYR A 215 14.03 -12.57 -4.58
C TYR A 215 15.04 -12.21 -3.47
N GLY A 216 15.12 -12.95 -2.36
CA GLY A 216 16.17 -12.73 -1.35
C GLY A 216 15.99 -11.44 -0.53
N GLY A 217 14.74 -11.03 -0.27
CA GLY A 217 14.39 -9.93 0.63
C GLY A 217 13.68 -8.74 -0.02
N TYR A 218 13.22 -7.81 0.83
CA TYR A 218 12.39 -6.65 0.44
C TYR A 218 13.08 -5.70 -0.53
N LEU A 219 14.39 -5.43 -0.37
CA LEU A 219 15.13 -4.54 -1.28
C LEU A 219 15.19 -5.09 -2.71
N ASN A 220 15.38 -6.41 -2.83
CA ASN A 220 15.40 -7.06 -4.13
C ASN A 220 14.00 -7.16 -4.73
N LEU A 221 12.97 -7.37 -3.91
CA LEU A 221 11.57 -7.28 -4.34
C LEU A 221 11.26 -5.88 -4.90
N MET A 222 11.67 -4.83 -4.20
CA MET A 222 11.52 -3.44 -4.66
C MET A 222 12.25 -3.20 -5.99
N LYS A 223 13.51 -3.64 -6.09
CA LYS A 223 14.30 -3.52 -7.32
C LYS A 223 13.62 -4.25 -8.48
N ARG A 224 13.13 -5.47 -8.25
CA ARG A 224 12.41 -6.26 -9.27
C ARG A 224 11.12 -5.57 -9.69
N GLN A 225 10.35 -5.05 -8.73
CA GLN A 225 9.11 -4.32 -9.02
C GLN A 225 9.35 -3.06 -9.84
N LEU A 226 10.40 -2.28 -9.52
CA LEU A 226 10.76 -1.10 -10.30
C LEU A 226 11.19 -1.47 -11.71
N GLN A 227 11.98 -2.54 -11.87
CA GLN A 227 12.39 -3.03 -13.18
C GLN A 227 11.18 -3.51 -14.01
N LEU A 228 10.26 -4.26 -13.41
CA LEU A 228 9.06 -4.75 -14.10
C LEU A 228 8.10 -3.59 -14.44
N SER A 229 7.90 -2.64 -13.51
CA SER A 229 7.11 -1.43 -13.75
C SER A 229 7.69 -0.59 -14.90
N PHE A 230 9.00 -0.41 -14.92
CA PHE A 230 9.68 0.30 -16.02
C PHE A 230 9.48 -0.42 -17.36
N ASN A 231 9.74 -1.73 -17.40
CA ASN A 231 9.53 -2.54 -18.60
C ASN A 231 8.07 -2.49 -19.08
N PHE A 232 7.11 -2.52 -18.15
CA PHE A 232 5.69 -2.43 -18.45
C PHE A 232 5.36 -1.08 -19.11
N ILE A 233 5.78 0.03 -18.51
CA ILE A 233 5.53 1.38 -19.04
C ILE A 233 6.23 1.56 -20.40
N SER A 234 7.51 1.23 -20.52
CA SER A 234 8.28 1.42 -21.75
C SER A 234 7.72 0.62 -22.92
N ARG A 235 7.26 -0.61 -22.68
CA ARG A 235 6.64 -1.45 -23.73
C ARG A 235 5.24 -0.98 -24.08
N ARG A 236 4.47 -0.48 -23.11
CA ARG A 236 3.07 -0.07 -23.30
C ARG A 236 2.86 1.40 -23.62
N ILE A 237 3.90 2.24 -23.63
CA ILE A 237 3.77 3.66 -23.98
C ILE A 237 3.26 3.84 -25.41
N HIS A 238 3.55 2.88 -26.29
CA HIS A 238 3.08 2.84 -27.67
C HIS A 238 1.72 2.14 -27.84
N SER A 239 1.24 1.43 -26.80
CA SER A 239 0.03 0.59 -26.88
C SER A 239 -1.26 1.34 -26.50
N GLY A 240 -1.19 2.62 -26.12
CA GLY A 240 -2.37 3.46 -25.89
C GLY A 240 -2.10 4.69 -25.01
N PRO A 241 -2.99 5.70 -25.05
CA PRO A 241 -2.80 6.98 -24.34
C PRO A 241 -2.82 6.84 -22.82
N MET A 242 -3.48 5.82 -22.27
CA MET A 242 -3.66 5.65 -20.82
C MET A 242 -2.35 5.34 -20.07
N SER A 243 -1.38 4.68 -20.71
CA SER A 243 -0.07 4.41 -20.11
C SER A 243 0.75 5.71 -19.97
N ALA A 244 0.71 6.58 -20.99
CA ALA A 244 1.33 7.90 -20.96
C ALA A 244 0.68 8.79 -19.88
N VAL A 245 -0.66 8.81 -19.80
CA VAL A 245 -1.38 9.55 -18.75
C VAL A 245 -0.98 9.06 -17.36
N THR A 246 -0.87 7.75 -17.16
CA THR A 246 -0.45 7.17 -15.86
C THR A 246 0.97 7.61 -15.49
N ALA A 247 1.90 7.62 -16.45
CA ALA A 247 3.27 8.08 -16.22
C ALA A 247 3.32 9.58 -15.86
N ILE A 248 2.55 10.41 -16.57
CA ILE A 248 2.45 11.85 -16.30
C ILE A 248 1.87 12.10 -14.90
N LEU A 249 0.79 11.41 -14.53
CA LEU A 249 0.18 11.54 -13.21
C LEU A 249 1.16 11.10 -12.10
N ALA A 250 1.89 10.00 -12.30
CA ALA A 250 2.90 9.55 -11.34
C ALA A 250 4.02 10.59 -11.14
N LEU A 251 4.51 11.19 -12.23
CA LEU A 251 5.52 12.25 -12.17
C LEU A 251 4.99 13.52 -11.50
N LEU A 252 3.76 13.93 -11.81
CA LEU A 252 3.10 15.06 -11.17
C LEU A 252 2.89 14.80 -9.67
N SER A 253 2.44 13.61 -9.28
CA SER A 253 2.30 13.24 -7.87
C SER A 253 3.64 13.32 -7.13
N LEU A 254 4.72 12.82 -7.74
CA LEU A 254 6.06 12.91 -7.16
C LEU A 254 6.52 14.37 -7.03
N TYR A 255 6.30 15.18 -8.07
CA TYR A 255 6.62 16.60 -8.06
C TYR A 255 5.88 17.35 -6.94
N PHE A 256 4.57 17.14 -6.80
CA PHE A 256 3.78 17.78 -5.74
C PHE A 256 4.14 17.26 -4.35
N ALA A 257 4.50 15.98 -4.20
CA ALA A 257 4.98 15.44 -2.93
C ALA A 257 6.31 16.10 -2.51
N ILE A 258 7.26 16.24 -3.43
CA ILE A 258 8.55 16.92 -3.18
C ILE A 258 8.31 18.39 -2.85
N LYS A 259 7.49 19.08 -3.64
CA LYS A 259 7.16 20.49 -3.41
C LYS A 259 6.49 20.70 -2.05
N GLY A 260 5.57 19.82 -1.68
CA GLY A 260 4.89 19.83 -0.37
C GLY A 260 5.86 19.58 0.80
N TYR A 261 6.86 18.72 0.61
CA TYR A 261 7.90 18.49 1.61
C TYR A 261 8.82 19.72 1.78
N VAL A 262 9.22 20.36 0.69
CA VAL A 262 10.15 21.51 0.71
C VAL A 262 9.48 22.80 1.21
N SER A 263 8.26 23.08 0.74
CA SER A 263 7.54 24.33 1.02
C SER A 263 6.10 24.09 1.47
N PRO A 264 5.89 23.57 2.69
CA PRO A 264 4.55 23.40 3.26
C PRO A 264 3.84 24.76 3.45
N ALA A 265 2.87 25.08 2.59
CA ALA A 265 2.02 26.26 2.73
C ALA A 265 0.71 25.88 3.43
N PHE A 266 0.54 26.31 4.68
CA PHE A 266 -0.73 26.19 5.41
C PHE A 266 -1.43 27.55 5.43
N SER A 267 -2.62 27.64 4.81
CA SER A 267 -3.47 28.84 4.81
C SER A 267 -4.49 28.86 5.97
N TYR A 268 -4.90 27.67 6.46
CA TYR A 268 -6.08 27.55 7.34
C TYR A 268 -5.94 28.14 8.76
N PHE A 269 -4.77 28.06 9.39
CA PHE A 269 -4.63 28.52 10.78
C PHE A 269 -4.57 30.03 10.92
N GLU A 270 -4.13 30.75 9.89
CA GLU A 270 -4.06 32.21 9.94
C GLU A 270 -5.45 32.84 9.87
N LEU A 271 -6.35 32.26 9.06
CA LEU A 271 -7.74 32.70 8.92
C LEU A 271 -8.58 32.41 10.18
N GLU A 272 -8.49 31.21 10.76
CA GLU A 272 -9.23 30.88 12.00
C GLU A 272 -8.76 31.71 13.21
N LEU A 273 -7.45 32.03 13.29
CA LEU A 273 -6.91 32.90 14.33
C LEU A 273 -7.35 34.35 14.18
N GLU A 274 -7.59 34.82 12.94
CA GLU A 274 -8.14 36.15 12.68
C GLU A 274 -9.63 36.20 13.06
N GLU A 275 -10.43 35.21 12.66
CA GLU A 275 -11.86 35.13 13.00
C GLU A 275 -12.11 35.02 14.51
N GLU A 276 -11.35 34.19 15.24
CA GLU A 276 -11.48 34.06 16.70
C GLU A 276 -11.07 35.33 17.45
N LYS A 277 -10.01 36.01 16.98
CA LYS A 277 -9.62 37.32 17.54
C LYS A 277 -10.71 38.36 17.28
N GLU A 278 -11.32 38.34 16.10
CA GLU A 278 -12.39 39.25 15.76
C GLU A 278 -13.64 39.00 16.63
N GLN A 279 -14.03 37.74 16.84
CA GLN A 279 -15.13 37.38 17.75
C GLN A 279 -14.84 37.75 19.20
N SER A 280 -13.63 37.48 19.70
CA SER A 280 -13.22 37.83 21.07
C SER A 280 -13.25 39.35 21.29
N ASN A 281 -12.81 40.13 20.30
CA ASN A 281 -12.87 41.59 20.36
C ASN A 281 -14.32 42.12 20.30
N ARG A 282 -15.20 41.52 19.49
CA ARG A 282 -16.64 41.84 19.48
C ARG A 282 -17.31 41.56 20.83
N LEU A 283 -16.97 40.44 21.47
CA LEU A 283 -17.49 40.09 22.80
C LEU A 283 -17.00 41.05 23.90
N LYS A 284 -15.77 41.57 23.81
CA LYS A 284 -15.25 42.58 24.73
C LYS A 284 -15.90 43.95 24.51
N TRP A 285 -16.21 44.30 23.27
CA TRP A 285 -16.90 45.55 22.92
C TRP A 285 -18.32 45.59 23.48
N ASN A 286 -19.07 44.48 23.39
CA ASN A 286 -20.45 44.40 23.89
C ASN A 286 -20.58 44.35 25.43
N ARG A 287 -19.46 44.30 26.18
CA ARG A 287 -19.45 44.31 27.65
C ARG A 287 -19.08 45.68 28.25
N ARG A 288 -18.82 46.69 27.42
CA ARG A 288 -18.64 48.09 27.82
C ARG A 288 -19.88 48.88 27.47
#